data_AF-A0A7V7SAX0-F1
#
_entry.id   AF-A0A7V7SAX0-F1
#
_cell.length_a   1.000
_cell.length_b   1.000
_cell.length_c   1.000
_cell.angle_alpha   90.00
_cell.angle_beta   90.00
_cell.angle_gamma   90.00
#
_symmetry.space_group_name_H-M   'P 1'
#
loop_
_entity.id
_entity.type
_entity.pdbx_description
1 polymer ?
#
loop_
_entity_poly.entity_id
_entity_poly.type
_entity_poly.pdbx_seq_one_letter_code
_entity_poly.pdbx_strand_id
1 'polypeptide(L)'
;MTQYSYSRVSLFNDCPYHFGLRYIDKLTEIPDLTRADNALIIGHALHTGIEHDIGTALNEYFNSFPVMNDAIVEESMKLEILIPKVHEFLDENFAGCELIHEYKIDKPNYVGFVDLIVQAPDGTCMVIDFKYSNHIKNYMDSAQLHLYRDYLQLDGFNVEKLAYLFVPKTSIKKKQDEDLHTFRKRMVQAVEESHLTFVPIDFDDMKTIYFLNNIDEIEKTKDFSKKNKSKNCFACNPRFRPNYLEAIENAKGEIEMILPKNERRERKIDTKPDLWIYADSYTGKSTFVDKVENVLFLNTDGNTDNTTAPVISIKDEVTKKGRVTSRKLAWDLFLDVVSELEAEDNDFEAVSIDLVEDLYEHCRVYVFDKNGWEHESDGSYGKGWSMVTTEFNNAMKRLKALGYQIIYISKEKVEEYTLKGGAKRTTFKPNINDKVANFLSGTVDLTLRAYVDSDDKRFLQLAKKQNVFGGGRYDFQVDTIPLDMEAFIEELTAAQGDTAGKTEKPQRERKVKESSTEEETPRRDTDSKTGESEESTTPPKQRRTRRGGETVEETETDSKEESADQKPKRERKSRKTVEEPAAEEKPKRQRRQRKPVEDDTPPGEADGNAPAEEEAPKRRTRRKRGE
;
A
#
# COMPACT_ATOMS: atom_id res chain seq x y z
N MET A 1 -37.04 -22.22 1.52
CA MET A 1 -35.93 -23.14 1.88
C MET A 1 -34.74 -22.78 1.04
N THR A 2 -33.53 -23.11 1.50
CA THR A 2 -32.31 -22.91 0.71
C THR A 2 -32.14 -24.09 -0.25
N GLN A 3 -31.89 -23.83 -1.52
CA GLN A 3 -31.60 -24.88 -2.50
C GLN A 3 -30.10 -25.24 -2.46
N TYR A 4 -29.78 -26.53 -2.40
CA TYR A 4 -28.40 -27.03 -2.35
C TYR A 4 -28.00 -27.71 -3.66
N SER A 5 -26.70 -27.78 -3.94
CA SER A 5 -26.14 -28.59 -5.02
C SER A 5 -25.06 -29.51 -4.45
N TYR A 6 -24.68 -30.55 -5.20
CA TYR A 6 -23.57 -31.42 -4.77
C TYR A 6 -22.27 -30.62 -4.53
N SER A 7 -21.90 -29.74 -5.45
CA SER A 7 -20.72 -28.87 -5.33
C SER A 7 -20.77 -27.94 -4.12
N ARG A 8 -21.95 -27.41 -3.78
CA ARG A 8 -22.15 -26.54 -2.60
C ARG A 8 -21.92 -27.29 -1.29
N VAL A 9 -22.41 -28.52 -1.18
CA VAL A 9 -22.25 -29.35 0.03
C VAL A 9 -20.83 -29.92 0.13
N SER A 10 -20.23 -30.34 -1.00
CA SER A 10 -18.81 -30.72 -1.04
C SER A 10 -17.92 -29.58 -0.55
N LEU A 11 -18.18 -28.35 -0.98
CA LEU A 11 -17.37 -27.20 -0.55
C LEU A 11 -17.41 -27.00 0.97
N PHE A 12 -18.56 -27.19 1.62
CA PHE A 12 -18.64 -27.14 3.08
C PHE A 12 -17.82 -28.25 3.73
N ASN A 13 -17.91 -29.48 3.23
CA ASN A 13 -17.15 -30.62 3.74
C ASN A 13 -15.63 -30.43 3.58
N ASP A 14 -15.22 -29.83 2.46
CA ASP A 14 -13.82 -29.56 2.15
C ASP A 14 -13.27 -28.37 2.94
N CYS A 15 -14.04 -27.28 3.05
CA CYS A 15 -13.63 -26.05 3.71
C CYS A 15 -14.85 -25.20 4.13
N PRO A 16 -15.33 -25.35 5.38
CA PRO A 16 -16.38 -24.51 5.94
C PRO A 16 -16.11 -23.01 5.77
N TYR A 17 -14.84 -22.58 5.86
CA TYR A 17 -14.45 -21.18 5.67
C TYR A 17 -14.70 -20.67 4.24
N HIS A 18 -14.30 -21.43 3.22
CA HIS A 18 -14.55 -21.03 1.83
C HIS A 18 -16.05 -21.09 1.51
N PHE A 19 -16.78 -22.07 2.05
CA PHE A 19 -18.25 -22.07 2.01
C PHE A 19 -18.85 -20.81 2.64
N GLY A 20 -18.35 -20.38 3.80
CA GLY A 20 -18.77 -19.16 4.48
C GLY A 20 -18.62 -17.92 3.58
N LEU A 21 -17.40 -17.68 3.09
CA LEU A 21 -17.10 -16.55 2.19
C LEU A 21 -18.00 -16.55 0.94
N ARG A 22 -18.21 -17.70 0.31
CA ARG A 22 -18.94 -17.82 -0.97
C ARG A 22 -20.46 -17.76 -0.81
N TYR A 23 -21.02 -18.44 0.20
CA TYR A 23 -22.47 -18.67 0.31
C TYR A 23 -23.15 -17.93 1.47
N ILE A 24 -22.42 -17.52 2.50
CA ILE A 24 -22.93 -16.72 3.62
C ILE A 24 -22.62 -15.24 3.39
N ASP A 25 -21.34 -14.91 3.22
CA ASP A 25 -20.88 -13.52 3.00
C ASP A 25 -21.07 -13.06 1.54
N LYS A 26 -21.31 -14.01 0.62
CA LYS A 26 -21.58 -13.79 -0.81
C LYS A 26 -20.48 -13.02 -1.54
N LEU A 27 -19.22 -13.26 -1.16
CA LEU A 27 -18.07 -12.70 -1.87
C LEU A 27 -17.92 -13.35 -3.26
N THR A 28 -17.57 -12.53 -4.25
CA THR A 28 -17.33 -12.97 -5.62
C THR A 28 -15.92 -13.53 -5.75
N GLU A 29 -15.79 -14.78 -6.21
CA GLU A 29 -14.50 -15.34 -6.61
C GLU A 29 -14.08 -14.76 -7.96
N ILE A 30 -12.87 -14.20 -8.04
CA ILE A 30 -12.27 -13.78 -9.32
C ILE A 30 -11.70 -15.04 -10.00
N PRO A 31 -12.18 -15.43 -11.19
CA PRO A 31 -11.69 -16.62 -11.88
C PRO A 31 -10.24 -16.43 -12.36
N ASP A 32 -9.44 -17.49 -12.32
CA ASP A 32 -8.11 -17.49 -12.91
C ASP A 32 -8.20 -17.61 -14.43
N LEU A 33 -8.23 -16.46 -15.10
CA LEU A 33 -8.21 -16.32 -16.56
C LEU A 33 -6.78 -16.23 -17.12
N THR A 34 -5.74 -16.46 -16.31
CA THR A 34 -4.33 -16.42 -16.78
C THR A 34 -3.87 -17.76 -17.36
N ARG A 35 -4.60 -18.84 -17.07
CA ARG A 35 -4.23 -20.21 -17.40
C ARG A 35 -5.14 -20.80 -18.48
N ALA A 36 -4.56 -21.09 -19.64
CA ALA A 36 -5.20 -21.87 -20.69
C ALA A 36 -5.71 -23.23 -20.17
N ASP A 37 -4.94 -23.89 -19.29
CA ASP A 37 -5.21 -25.23 -18.77
C ASP A 37 -6.24 -25.29 -17.62
N ASN A 38 -6.96 -24.18 -17.35
CA ASN A 38 -7.95 -24.08 -16.29
C ASN A 38 -9.05 -25.15 -16.46
N ALA A 39 -9.17 -26.02 -15.44
CA ALA A 39 -10.02 -27.20 -15.49
C ALA A 39 -11.52 -26.88 -15.57
N LEU A 40 -11.98 -25.74 -15.03
CA LEU A 40 -13.38 -25.34 -15.14
C LEU A 40 -13.70 -24.84 -16.55
N ILE A 41 -12.82 -24.00 -17.12
CA ILE A 41 -13.02 -23.42 -18.46
C ILE A 41 -12.96 -24.50 -19.54
N ILE A 42 -11.95 -25.39 -19.49
CA ILE A 42 -11.86 -26.51 -20.45
C ILE A 42 -13.00 -27.51 -20.21
N GLY A 43 -13.35 -27.80 -18.96
CA GLY A 43 -14.42 -28.74 -18.63
C GLY A 43 -15.77 -28.29 -19.19
N HIS A 44 -16.11 -27.01 -19.02
CA HIS A 44 -17.33 -26.42 -19.57
C HIS A 44 -17.35 -26.49 -21.10
N ALA A 45 -16.31 -25.98 -21.77
CA ALA A 45 -16.23 -26.01 -23.23
C ALA A 45 -16.29 -27.44 -23.81
N LEU A 46 -15.69 -28.42 -23.12
CA LEU A 46 -15.80 -29.83 -23.49
C LEU A 46 -17.25 -30.34 -23.37
N HIS A 47 -17.95 -30.04 -22.27
CA HIS A 47 -19.36 -30.42 -22.06
C HIS A 47 -20.25 -29.81 -23.15
N THR A 48 -20.15 -28.51 -23.38
CA THR A 48 -20.89 -27.78 -24.42
C THR A 48 -20.62 -28.34 -25.82
N GLY A 49 -19.40 -28.82 -26.10
CA GLY A 49 -19.07 -29.45 -27.38
C GLY A 49 -19.60 -30.88 -27.56
N ILE A 50 -19.80 -31.60 -26.45
CA ILE A 50 -20.45 -32.93 -26.45
C ILE A 50 -21.97 -32.79 -26.58
N GLU A 51 -22.58 -31.71 -26.09
CA GLU A 51 -24.00 -31.42 -26.28
C GLU A 51 -24.31 -30.84 -27.66
N HIS A 52 -23.55 -29.83 -28.10
CA HIS A 52 -23.82 -29.05 -29.30
C HIS A 52 -22.86 -29.41 -30.45
N ASP A 53 -21.71 -28.74 -30.52
CA ASP A 53 -20.72 -28.92 -31.57
C ASP A 53 -19.36 -28.29 -31.20
N ILE A 54 -18.32 -28.65 -31.96
CA ILE A 54 -16.94 -28.14 -31.77
C ILE A 54 -16.87 -26.61 -31.89
N GLY A 55 -17.57 -26.01 -32.85
CA GLY A 55 -17.55 -24.57 -33.08
C GLY A 55 -18.13 -23.79 -31.89
N THR A 56 -19.23 -24.26 -31.31
CA THR A 56 -19.81 -23.68 -30.09
C THR A 56 -18.86 -23.80 -28.91
N ALA A 57 -18.27 -24.98 -28.68
CA ALA A 57 -17.26 -25.21 -27.64
C ALA A 57 -16.04 -24.29 -27.75
N LEU A 58 -15.49 -24.14 -28.96
CA LEU A 58 -14.34 -23.27 -29.21
C LEU A 58 -14.66 -21.80 -28.99
N ASN A 59 -15.84 -21.36 -29.44
CA ASN A 59 -16.29 -19.98 -29.24
C ASN A 59 -16.40 -19.65 -27.74
N GLU A 60 -17.00 -20.53 -26.95
CA GLU A 60 -17.09 -20.35 -25.49
C GLU A 60 -15.72 -20.41 -24.79
N TYR A 61 -14.87 -21.36 -25.19
CA TYR A 61 -13.51 -21.48 -24.66
C TYR A 61 -12.70 -20.20 -24.91
N PHE A 62 -12.71 -19.65 -26.14
CA PHE A 62 -11.98 -18.42 -26.45
C PHE A 62 -12.58 -17.19 -25.77
N ASN A 63 -13.91 -17.05 -25.71
CA ASN A 63 -14.57 -15.91 -25.05
C ASN A 63 -14.36 -15.88 -23.53
N SER A 64 -13.91 -16.99 -22.93
CA SER A 64 -13.52 -17.05 -21.52
C SER A 64 -12.23 -16.29 -21.20
N PHE A 65 -11.40 -15.93 -22.21
CA PHE A 65 -10.12 -15.26 -22.01
C PHE A 65 -10.10 -13.82 -22.56
N PRO A 66 -9.61 -12.82 -21.79
CA PRO A 66 -9.53 -11.44 -22.26
C PRO A 66 -8.39 -11.19 -23.26
N VAL A 67 -7.38 -12.07 -23.31
CA VAL A 67 -6.21 -11.97 -24.18
C VAL A 67 -5.82 -13.36 -24.67
N MET A 68 -5.76 -13.54 -25.99
CA MET A 68 -5.33 -14.77 -26.64
C MET A 68 -3.80 -14.97 -26.56
N ASN A 69 -3.38 -16.23 -26.42
CA ASN A 69 -1.98 -16.64 -26.47
C ASN A 69 -1.84 -18.06 -27.05
N ASP A 70 -0.61 -18.48 -27.34
CA ASP A 70 -0.34 -19.78 -27.97
C ASP A 70 -0.83 -20.98 -27.13
N ALA A 71 -0.79 -20.91 -25.80
CA ALA A 71 -1.24 -21.99 -24.92
C ALA A 71 -2.77 -22.17 -24.94
N ILE A 72 -3.53 -21.08 -25.11
CA ILE A 72 -4.99 -21.13 -25.31
C ILE A 72 -5.29 -21.82 -26.65
N VAL A 73 -4.58 -21.44 -27.73
CA VAL A 73 -4.70 -22.13 -29.03
C VAL A 73 -4.28 -23.61 -28.95
N GLU A 74 -3.31 -23.93 -28.10
CA GLU A 74 -2.86 -25.32 -27.91
C GLU A 74 -3.88 -26.19 -27.18
N GLU A 75 -4.59 -25.67 -26.17
CA GLU A 75 -5.70 -26.42 -25.53
C GLU A 75 -6.93 -26.51 -26.45
N SER A 76 -7.21 -25.49 -27.27
CA SER A 76 -8.33 -25.51 -28.22
C SER A 76 -8.17 -26.60 -29.28
N MET A 77 -6.94 -26.79 -29.79
CA MET A 77 -6.61 -27.90 -30.71
C MET A 77 -6.83 -29.29 -30.08
N LYS A 78 -6.83 -29.42 -28.75
CA LYS A 78 -7.16 -30.70 -28.09
C LYS A 78 -8.66 -30.92 -28.06
N LEU A 79 -9.45 -29.87 -27.81
CA LEU A 79 -10.91 -29.94 -27.84
C LEU A 79 -11.42 -30.37 -29.23
N GLU A 80 -10.82 -29.82 -30.30
CA GLU A 80 -11.11 -30.22 -31.68
C GLU A 80 -10.95 -31.72 -31.96
N ILE A 81 -10.08 -32.42 -31.23
CA ILE A 81 -9.82 -33.87 -31.39
C ILE A 81 -10.63 -34.70 -30.38
N LEU A 82 -10.77 -34.21 -29.14
CA LEU A 82 -11.41 -34.94 -28.05
C LEU A 82 -12.93 -34.95 -28.14
N ILE A 83 -13.56 -33.87 -28.61
CA ILE A 83 -15.01 -33.78 -28.78
C ILE A 83 -15.51 -34.83 -29.81
N PRO A 84 -14.96 -34.93 -31.04
CA PRO A 84 -15.33 -35.98 -31.99
C PRO A 84 -15.18 -37.39 -31.44
N LYS A 85 -14.13 -37.67 -30.67
CA LYS A 85 -13.92 -38.99 -30.05
C LYS A 85 -15.00 -39.37 -29.05
N VAL A 86 -15.56 -38.39 -28.33
CA VAL A 86 -16.69 -38.65 -27.42
C VAL A 86 -17.96 -38.93 -28.22
N HIS A 87 -18.23 -38.16 -29.27
CA HIS A 87 -19.35 -38.43 -30.19
C HIS A 87 -19.24 -39.82 -30.83
N GLU A 88 -18.09 -40.17 -31.40
CA GLU A 88 -17.81 -41.50 -31.97
C GLU A 88 -18.03 -42.62 -30.94
N PHE A 89 -17.54 -42.46 -29.71
CA PHE A 89 -17.78 -43.42 -28.63
C PHE A 89 -19.27 -43.54 -28.27
N LEU A 90 -20.03 -42.44 -28.22
CA LEU A 90 -21.46 -42.47 -27.92
C LEU A 90 -22.25 -43.14 -29.05
N ASP A 91 -21.96 -42.80 -30.31
CA ASP A 91 -22.57 -43.39 -31.50
C ASP A 91 -22.30 -44.90 -31.59
N GLU A 92 -21.07 -45.35 -31.34
CA GLU A 92 -20.72 -46.78 -31.38
C GLU A 92 -21.36 -47.60 -30.27
N ASN A 93 -21.43 -47.07 -29.04
CA ASN A 93 -21.81 -47.84 -27.85
C ASN A 93 -23.30 -47.72 -27.50
N PHE A 94 -23.97 -46.65 -27.93
CA PHE A 94 -25.37 -46.35 -27.59
C PHE A 94 -26.26 -46.12 -28.82
N ALA A 95 -25.86 -46.64 -29.99
CA ALA A 95 -26.65 -46.62 -31.22
C ALA A 95 -28.12 -47.02 -30.99
N GLY A 96 -29.04 -46.11 -31.28
CA GLY A 96 -30.49 -46.33 -31.12
C GLY A 96 -31.05 -46.10 -29.72
N CYS A 97 -30.25 -45.60 -28.78
CA CYS A 97 -30.74 -44.99 -27.55
C CYS A 97 -31.08 -43.50 -27.79
N GLU A 98 -31.97 -42.94 -26.97
CA GLU A 98 -32.21 -41.49 -26.90
C GLU A 98 -31.17 -40.86 -25.96
N LEU A 99 -30.50 -39.81 -26.42
CA LEU A 99 -29.47 -39.09 -25.67
C LEU A 99 -30.03 -37.74 -25.20
N ILE A 100 -30.23 -37.61 -23.88
CA ILE A 100 -30.77 -36.40 -23.25
C ILE A 100 -29.62 -35.71 -22.52
N HIS A 101 -29.12 -34.63 -23.10
CA HIS A 101 -28.03 -33.81 -22.56
C HIS A 101 -28.56 -32.73 -21.58
N GLU A 102 -27.68 -32.26 -20.69
CA GLU A 102 -27.91 -31.16 -19.72
C GLU A 102 -29.27 -31.23 -18.98
N TYR A 103 -29.68 -32.40 -18.50
CA TYR A 103 -30.95 -32.51 -17.79
C TYR A 103 -30.89 -31.80 -16.43
N LYS A 104 -31.68 -30.72 -16.27
CA LYS A 104 -31.78 -29.96 -15.02
C LYS A 104 -32.74 -30.63 -14.03
N ILE A 105 -32.18 -31.07 -12.91
CA ILE A 105 -32.94 -31.48 -11.72
C ILE A 105 -33.24 -30.21 -10.90
N ASP A 106 -34.53 -29.89 -10.71
CA ASP A 106 -34.97 -28.71 -9.94
C ASP A 106 -36.00 -29.09 -8.87
N LYS A 107 -35.53 -29.28 -7.62
CA LYS A 107 -36.34 -29.65 -6.46
C LYS A 107 -36.23 -28.58 -5.37
N PRO A 108 -37.21 -28.42 -4.46
CA PRO A 108 -37.19 -27.36 -3.43
C PRO A 108 -35.96 -27.33 -2.51
N ASN A 109 -35.27 -28.46 -2.35
CA ASN A 109 -34.05 -28.61 -1.56
C ASN A 109 -32.78 -28.87 -2.40
N TYR A 110 -32.90 -29.16 -3.70
CA TYR A 110 -31.78 -29.60 -4.54
C TYR A 110 -31.83 -29.03 -5.97
N VAL A 111 -30.68 -28.63 -6.48
CA VAL A 111 -30.45 -28.33 -7.90
C VAL A 111 -29.20 -29.05 -8.40
N GLY A 112 -29.31 -29.66 -9.58
CA GLY A 112 -28.23 -30.35 -10.27
C GLY A 112 -28.45 -30.34 -11.78
N PHE A 113 -27.37 -30.54 -12.52
CA PHE A 113 -27.36 -30.65 -13.98
C PHE A 113 -26.68 -31.97 -14.33
N VAL A 114 -27.38 -32.83 -15.08
CA VAL A 114 -26.91 -34.16 -15.44
C VAL A 114 -26.38 -34.11 -16.86
N ASP A 115 -25.09 -34.37 -17.04
CA ASP A 115 -24.40 -34.17 -18.32
C ASP A 115 -25.05 -34.97 -19.46
N LEU A 116 -25.33 -36.26 -19.25
CA LEU A 116 -26.02 -37.14 -20.20
C LEU A 116 -26.87 -38.21 -19.50
N ILE A 117 -28.12 -38.34 -19.94
CA ILE A 117 -28.98 -39.50 -19.70
C ILE A 117 -29.13 -40.26 -21.03
N VAL A 118 -28.74 -41.53 -21.03
CA VAL A 118 -28.95 -42.47 -22.15
C VAL A 118 -30.18 -43.31 -21.86
N GLN A 119 -31.24 -43.15 -22.65
CA GLN A 119 -32.48 -43.93 -22.52
C GLN A 119 -32.56 -45.00 -23.60
N ALA A 120 -32.61 -46.26 -23.19
CA ALA A 120 -32.75 -47.39 -24.09
C ALA A 120 -34.22 -47.59 -24.55
N PRO A 121 -34.47 -48.26 -25.68
CA PRO A 121 -35.83 -48.49 -26.20
C PRO A 121 -36.78 -49.29 -25.28
N ASP A 122 -36.25 -49.97 -24.27
CA ASP A 122 -37.02 -50.67 -23.23
C ASP A 122 -37.43 -49.78 -22.05
N GLY A 123 -37.01 -48.50 -22.07
CA GLY A 123 -37.25 -47.51 -21.01
C GLY A 123 -36.21 -47.51 -19.89
N THR A 124 -35.22 -48.41 -19.90
CA THR A 124 -34.11 -48.37 -18.96
C THR A 124 -33.19 -47.18 -19.26
N CYS A 125 -32.66 -46.56 -18.21
CA CYS A 125 -31.84 -45.35 -18.31
C CYS A 125 -30.45 -45.59 -17.69
N MET A 126 -29.42 -45.01 -18.31
CA MET A 126 -28.07 -44.88 -17.77
C MET A 126 -27.72 -43.40 -17.64
N VAL A 127 -27.09 -43.01 -16.53
CA VAL A 127 -26.51 -41.67 -16.38
C VAL A 127 -25.01 -41.74 -16.62
N ILE A 128 -24.51 -40.85 -17.49
CA ILE A 128 -23.09 -40.68 -17.79
C ILE A 128 -22.70 -39.25 -17.42
N ASP A 129 -21.61 -39.11 -16.66
CA ASP A 129 -20.99 -37.82 -16.33
C ASP A 129 -19.59 -37.77 -16.97
N PHE A 130 -19.27 -36.65 -17.63
CA PHE A 130 -18.03 -36.47 -18.40
C PHE A 130 -16.95 -35.79 -17.57
N LYS A 131 -15.82 -36.48 -17.33
CA LYS A 131 -14.70 -35.93 -16.54
C LYS A 131 -13.44 -35.74 -17.38
N TYR A 132 -13.03 -34.47 -17.60
CA TYR A 132 -11.74 -34.14 -18.19
C TYR A 132 -10.59 -34.30 -17.17
N SER A 133 -10.15 -35.54 -16.94
CA SER A 133 -9.20 -35.86 -15.87
C SER A 133 -8.50 -37.21 -16.05
N ASN A 134 -7.24 -37.29 -15.64
CA ASN A 134 -6.48 -38.54 -15.54
C ASN A 134 -6.61 -39.22 -14.16
N HIS A 135 -7.28 -38.58 -13.18
CA HIS A 135 -7.28 -39.00 -11.78
C HIS A 135 -8.56 -39.77 -11.38
N ILE A 136 -8.85 -40.87 -12.08
CA ILE A 136 -10.06 -41.70 -11.93
C ILE A 136 -10.44 -41.97 -10.46
N LYS A 137 -9.47 -42.37 -9.63
CA LYS A 137 -9.69 -42.74 -8.21
C LYS A 137 -10.40 -41.66 -7.39
N ASN A 138 -10.14 -40.38 -7.66
CA ASN A 138 -10.73 -39.27 -6.90
C ASN A 138 -12.24 -39.12 -7.12
N TYR A 139 -12.78 -39.69 -8.20
CA TYR A 139 -14.20 -39.60 -8.55
C TYR A 139 -15.00 -40.83 -8.12
N MET A 140 -14.35 -41.96 -7.86
CA MET A 140 -15.03 -43.20 -7.43
C MET A 140 -15.70 -43.05 -6.05
N ASP A 141 -15.18 -42.16 -5.20
CA ASP A 141 -15.78 -41.86 -3.89
C ASP A 141 -16.88 -40.78 -3.95
N SER A 142 -17.08 -40.12 -5.10
CA SER A 142 -18.03 -39.01 -5.29
C SER A 142 -19.48 -39.44 -5.12
N ALA A 143 -20.28 -38.67 -4.39
CA ALA A 143 -21.72 -38.94 -4.25
C ALA A 143 -22.56 -38.42 -5.44
N GLN A 144 -21.97 -37.68 -6.39
CA GLN A 144 -22.70 -36.91 -7.42
C GLN A 144 -23.69 -37.78 -8.23
N LEU A 145 -23.22 -38.87 -8.84
CA LEU A 145 -24.05 -39.77 -9.67
C LEU A 145 -25.15 -40.47 -8.87
N HIS A 146 -24.90 -40.78 -7.59
CA HIS A 146 -25.88 -41.41 -6.71
C HIS A 146 -27.07 -40.49 -6.46
N LEU A 147 -26.80 -39.21 -6.18
CA LEU A 147 -27.83 -38.19 -6.02
C LEU A 147 -28.64 -38.02 -7.31
N TYR A 148 -27.98 -37.99 -8.47
CA TYR A 148 -28.66 -37.90 -9.75
C TYR A 148 -29.61 -39.07 -9.97
N ARG A 149 -29.20 -40.31 -9.68
CA ARG A 149 -30.09 -41.49 -9.77
C ARG A 149 -31.38 -41.29 -8.99
N ASP A 150 -31.27 -40.97 -7.71
CA ASP A 150 -32.41 -40.92 -6.79
C ASP A 150 -33.37 -39.78 -7.14
N TYR A 151 -32.84 -38.62 -7.54
CA TYR A 151 -33.69 -37.51 -7.98
C TYR A 151 -34.33 -37.75 -9.35
N LEU A 152 -33.63 -38.37 -10.31
CA LEU A 152 -34.18 -38.72 -11.63
C LEU A 152 -35.28 -39.79 -11.53
N GLN A 153 -35.16 -40.74 -10.60
CA GLN A 153 -36.25 -41.70 -10.32
C GLN A 153 -37.53 -41.00 -9.81
N LEU A 154 -37.40 -39.89 -9.08
CA LEU A 154 -38.55 -39.04 -8.68
C LEU A 154 -39.12 -38.22 -9.85
N ASP A 155 -38.35 -37.99 -10.92
CA ASP A 155 -38.81 -37.38 -12.18
C ASP A 155 -39.35 -38.41 -13.19
N GLY A 156 -39.27 -39.72 -12.87
CA GLY A 156 -39.87 -40.81 -13.64
C GLY A 156 -38.91 -41.63 -14.51
N PHE A 157 -37.59 -41.36 -14.47
CA PHE A 157 -36.60 -42.13 -15.22
C PHE A 157 -36.24 -43.45 -14.50
N ASN A 158 -36.28 -44.57 -15.20
CA ASN A 158 -35.81 -45.86 -14.67
C ASN A 158 -34.27 -45.97 -14.75
N VAL A 159 -33.56 -45.21 -13.91
CA VAL A 159 -32.09 -45.22 -13.89
C VAL A 159 -31.56 -46.48 -13.20
N GLU A 160 -30.97 -47.38 -14.00
CA GLU A 160 -30.41 -48.66 -13.54
C GLU A 160 -28.87 -48.67 -13.49
N LYS A 161 -28.21 -47.84 -14.31
CA LYS A 161 -26.74 -47.83 -14.47
C LYS A 161 -26.18 -46.41 -14.33
N LEU A 162 -25.01 -46.30 -13.70
CA LEU A 162 -24.26 -45.06 -13.53
C LEU A 162 -22.86 -45.26 -14.09
N ALA A 163 -22.30 -44.25 -14.75
CA ALA A 163 -20.93 -44.29 -15.24
C ALA A 163 -20.27 -42.92 -15.30
N TYR A 164 -18.94 -42.92 -15.25
CA TYR A 164 -18.12 -41.79 -15.67
C TYR A 164 -17.47 -42.10 -17.02
N LEU A 165 -17.47 -41.13 -17.93
CA LEU A 165 -16.64 -41.17 -19.13
C LEU A 165 -15.47 -40.19 -18.95
N PHE A 166 -14.27 -40.74 -18.78
CA PHE A 166 -13.06 -39.94 -18.62
C PHE A 166 -12.45 -39.58 -19.97
N VAL A 167 -12.34 -38.28 -20.19
CA VAL A 167 -11.64 -37.68 -21.33
C VAL A 167 -10.20 -37.36 -20.89
N PRO A 168 -9.16 -37.90 -21.55
CA PRO A 168 -7.79 -37.83 -21.06
C PRO A 168 -7.19 -36.42 -21.19
N LYS A 169 -6.47 -35.96 -20.15
CA LYS A 169 -5.76 -34.66 -20.14
C LYS A 169 -4.30 -34.83 -20.55
N THR A 170 -3.96 -34.49 -21.79
CA THR A 170 -2.58 -34.53 -22.31
C THR A 170 -1.77 -33.30 -21.87
N SER A 171 -0.85 -33.51 -20.94
CA SER A 171 0.02 -32.46 -20.37
C SER A 171 1.43 -32.50 -20.98
N ILE A 172 1.56 -32.08 -22.23
CA ILE A 172 2.83 -32.12 -22.98
C ILE A 172 3.48 -30.73 -22.95
N LYS A 173 4.78 -30.68 -22.65
CA LYS A 173 5.57 -29.45 -22.70
C LYS A 173 6.36 -29.34 -23.99
N LYS A 174 6.50 -28.12 -24.50
CA LYS A 174 7.42 -27.74 -25.57
C LYS A 174 8.87 -27.90 -25.09
N LYS A 175 9.74 -28.47 -25.93
CA LYS A 175 11.18 -28.59 -25.64
C LYS A 175 11.89 -27.26 -25.93
N GLN A 176 13.09 -27.05 -25.37
CA GLN A 176 13.85 -25.81 -25.58
C GLN A 176 14.24 -25.60 -27.05
N ASP A 177 14.65 -26.66 -27.75
CA ASP A 177 15.12 -26.63 -29.14
C ASP A 177 14.02 -26.96 -30.17
N GLU A 178 12.76 -26.95 -29.78
CA GLU A 178 11.61 -27.32 -30.63
C GLU A 178 10.87 -26.07 -31.10
N ASP A 179 10.62 -25.97 -32.41
CA ASP A 179 9.79 -24.88 -32.94
C ASP A 179 8.30 -25.09 -32.60
N LEU A 180 7.51 -24.03 -32.74
CA LEU A 180 6.09 -24.08 -32.34
C LEU A 180 5.26 -25.01 -33.25
N HIS A 181 5.63 -25.15 -34.52
CA HIS A 181 4.93 -26.02 -35.46
C HIS A 181 5.16 -27.51 -35.19
N THR A 182 6.41 -27.92 -34.92
CA THR A 182 6.74 -29.29 -34.54
C THR A 182 6.12 -29.65 -33.19
N PHE A 183 6.13 -28.71 -32.24
CA PHE A 183 5.44 -28.89 -30.96
C PHE A 183 3.94 -29.18 -31.13
N ARG A 184 3.22 -28.34 -31.90
CA ARG A 184 1.78 -28.53 -32.15
C ARG A 184 1.48 -29.86 -32.84
N LYS A 185 2.27 -30.26 -33.84
CA LYS A 185 2.15 -31.59 -34.49
C LYS A 185 2.31 -32.74 -33.49
N ARG A 186 3.35 -32.69 -32.64
CA ARG A 186 3.60 -33.72 -31.63
C ARG A 186 2.51 -33.76 -30.54
N MET A 187 1.93 -32.61 -30.21
CA MET A 187 0.81 -32.53 -29.29
C MET A 187 -0.47 -33.14 -29.89
N VAL A 188 -0.82 -32.78 -31.12
CA VAL A 188 -1.96 -33.35 -31.88
C VAL A 188 -1.86 -34.86 -31.94
N GLN A 189 -0.74 -35.40 -32.42
CA GLN A 189 -0.52 -36.85 -32.51
C GLN A 189 -0.73 -37.55 -31.15
N ALA A 190 -0.23 -36.99 -30.06
CA ALA A 190 -0.39 -37.61 -28.73
C ALA A 190 -1.82 -37.47 -28.16
N VAL A 191 -2.65 -36.55 -28.66
CA VAL A 191 -4.09 -36.47 -28.36
C VAL A 191 -4.86 -37.48 -29.22
N GLU A 192 -4.47 -37.65 -30.49
CA GLU A 192 -4.97 -38.69 -31.41
C GLU A 192 -4.68 -40.11 -30.89
N GLU A 193 -3.50 -40.34 -30.31
CA GLU A 193 -3.13 -41.61 -29.66
C GLU A 193 -3.80 -41.83 -28.27
N SER A 194 -4.47 -40.81 -27.71
CA SER A 194 -5.13 -40.93 -26.39
C SER A 194 -6.53 -41.56 -26.49
N HIS A 195 -6.88 -42.39 -25.49
CA HIS A 195 -8.15 -43.13 -25.44
C HIS A 195 -9.06 -42.64 -24.31
N LEU A 196 -10.37 -42.67 -24.56
CA LEU A 196 -11.38 -42.46 -23.52
C LEU A 196 -11.41 -43.64 -22.55
N THR A 197 -11.78 -43.41 -21.30
CA THR A 197 -11.96 -44.47 -20.31
C THR A 197 -13.37 -44.43 -19.72
N PHE A 198 -14.19 -45.42 -20.06
CA PHE A 198 -15.52 -45.61 -19.49
C PHE A 198 -15.44 -46.42 -18.20
N VAL A 199 -16.04 -45.93 -17.11
CA VAL A 199 -15.99 -46.54 -15.78
C VAL A 199 -17.41 -46.64 -15.21
N PRO A 200 -18.01 -47.85 -15.14
CA PRO A 200 -19.29 -48.03 -14.46
C PRO A 200 -19.13 -47.86 -12.95
N ILE A 201 -20.18 -47.38 -12.29
CA ILE A 201 -20.25 -47.14 -10.85
C ILE A 201 -21.42 -47.94 -10.27
N ASP A 202 -21.10 -48.81 -9.30
CA ASP A 202 -22.10 -49.48 -8.49
C ASP A 202 -22.78 -48.48 -7.56
N PHE A 203 -24.11 -48.50 -7.50
CA PHE A 203 -24.85 -47.55 -6.70
C PHE A 203 -24.87 -47.91 -5.20
N ASP A 204 -24.68 -46.90 -4.35
CA ASP A 204 -24.72 -46.93 -2.87
C ASP A 204 -25.72 -45.91 -2.30
N ASP A 205 -26.80 -46.37 -1.65
CA ASP A 205 -27.83 -45.54 -0.99
C ASP A 205 -27.25 -44.65 0.13
N MET A 206 -26.15 -45.09 0.77
CA MET A 206 -25.56 -44.35 1.89
C MET A 206 -25.02 -42.99 1.45
N LYS A 207 -24.59 -42.84 0.20
CA LYS A 207 -24.13 -41.56 -0.38
C LYS A 207 -25.21 -40.48 -0.30
N THR A 208 -26.46 -40.84 -0.61
CA THR A 208 -27.61 -39.93 -0.53
C THR A 208 -27.96 -39.58 0.92
N ILE A 209 -27.92 -40.56 1.82
CA ILE A 209 -28.13 -40.34 3.26
C ILE A 209 -27.07 -39.39 3.84
N TYR A 210 -25.78 -39.59 3.51
CA TYR A 210 -24.71 -38.71 3.95
C TYR A 210 -24.86 -37.28 3.39
N PHE A 211 -25.29 -37.12 2.15
CA PHE A 211 -25.56 -35.80 1.57
C PHE A 211 -26.66 -35.04 2.33
N LEU A 212 -27.78 -35.69 2.66
CA LEU A 212 -28.86 -35.09 3.45
C LEU A 212 -28.41 -34.72 4.86
N ASN A 213 -27.61 -35.57 5.52
CA ASN A 213 -27.03 -35.27 6.83
C ASN A 213 -26.06 -34.08 6.78
N ASN A 214 -25.28 -33.93 5.71
CA ASN A 214 -24.38 -32.77 5.54
C ASN A 214 -25.17 -31.47 5.34
N ILE A 215 -26.35 -31.50 4.69
CA ILE A 215 -27.24 -30.33 4.60
C ILE A 215 -27.72 -29.91 6.00
N ASP A 216 -28.14 -30.87 6.83
CA ASP A 216 -28.53 -30.62 8.22
C ASP A 216 -27.37 -30.09 9.09
N GLU A 217 -26.12 -30.57 8.87
CA GLU A 217 -24.92 -30.01 9.50
C GLU A 217 -24.68 -28.55 9.06
N ILE A 218 -24.85 -28.24 7.77
CA ILE A 218 -24.72 -26.87 7.23
C ILE A 218 -25.76 -25.93 7.89
N GLU A 219 -27.02 -26.32 7.95
CA GLU A 219 -28.10 -25.48 8.51
C GLU A 219 -27.97 -25.25 10.02
N LYS A 220 -27.33 -26.17 10.74
CA LYS A 220 -27.00 -26.02 12.17
C LYS A 220 -25.70 -25.25 12.42
N THR A 221 -24.84 -25.11 11.41
CA THR A 221 -23.52 -24.48 11.57
C THR A 221 -23.62 -22.97 11.63
N LYS A 222 -23.11 -22.40 12.74
CA LYS A 222 -22.98 -20.95 12.95
C LYS A 222 -21.53 -20.45 12.87
N ASP A 223 -20.56 -21.36 12.93
CA ASP A 223 -19.13 -21.04 12.85
C ASP A 223 -18.51 -21.70 11.62
N PHE A 224 -18.04 -20.85 10.70
CA PHE A 224 -17.39 -21.23 9.46
C PHE A 224 -15.86 -21.07 9.54
N SER A 225 -15.26 -20.83 10.71
CA SER A 225 -13.82 -20.54 10.87
C SER A 225 -12.86 -21.62 10.33
N LYS A 226 -13.31 -22.88 10.21
CA LYS A 226 -12.49 -24.03 9.85
C LYS A 226 -12.05 -23.99 8.38
N LYS A 227 -10.74 -23.84 8.14
CA LYS A 227 -10.11 -23.90 6.81
C LYS A 227 -9.70 -25.32 6.44
N ASN A 228 -9.92 -25.70 5.18
CA ASN A 228 -9.36 -26.88 4.49
C ASN A 228 -9.43 -28.22 5.28
N LYS A 229 -10.61 -28.55 5.82
CA LYS A 229 -10.90 -29.76 6.62
C LYS A 229 -10.48 -31.06 5.91
N SER A 230 -10.71 -31.16 4.59
CA SER A 230 -10.36 -32.34 3.79
C SER A 230 -8.95 -32.33 3.20
N LYS A 231 -8.24 -31.20 3.27
CA LYS A 231 -7.02 -30.87 2.49
C LYS A 231 -7.22 -30.68 0.98
N ASN A 232 -8.43 -30.85 0.45
CA ASN A 232 -8.73 -30.76 -0.98
C ASN A 232 -9.22 -29.37 -1.44
N CYS A 233 -9.38 -28.39 -0.54
CA CYS A 233 -9.90 -27.08 -0.91
C CYS A 233 -8.91 -26.32 -1.81
N PHE A 234 -9.29 -26.18 -3.09
CA PHE A 234 -8.54 -25.48 -4.13
C PHE A 234 -8.19 -24.04 -3.74
N ALA A 235 -9.13 -23.30 -3.15
CA ALA A 235 -8.91 -21.91 -2.71
C ALA A 235 -7.98 -21.78 -1.48
N CYS A 236 -7.78 -22.84 -0.71
CA CYS A 236 -6.79 -22.89 0.38
C CYS A 236 -5.42 -23.42 -0.09
N ASN A 237 -5.27 -23.83 -1.35
CA ASN A 237 -4.00 -24.28 -1.90
C ASN A 237 -3.25 -23.08 -2.50
N PRO A 238 -2.08 -22.67 -1.98
CA PRO A 238 -1.38 -21.45 -2.44
C PRO A 238 -1.05 -21.43 -3.94
N ARG A 239 -0.96 -22.59 -4.59
CA ARG A 239 -0.68 -22.72 -6.03
C ARG A 239 -1.90 -22.45 -6.93
N PHE A 240 -3.09 -22.46 -6.36
CA PHE A 240 -4.37 -22.46 -7.07
C PHE A 240 -5.39 -21.48 -6.46
N ARG A 241 -5.01 -20.78 -5.39
CA ARG A 241 -5.84 -19.83 -4.67
C ARG A 241 -6.32 -18.72 -5.61
N PRO A 242 -7.64 -18.59 -5.85
CA PRO A 242 -8.18 -17.40 -6.51
C PRO A 242 -7.79 -16.17 -5.69
N ASN A 243 -7.53 -15.03 -6.34
CA ASN A 243 -7.19 -13.81 -5.62
C ASN A 243 -8.48 -13.18 -5.06
N TYR A 244 -9.04 -13.79 -4.00
CA TYR A 244 -10.34 -13.44 -3.40
C TYR A 244 -10.24 -12.40 -2.28
N LEU A 245 -9.06 -11.82 -2.05
CA LEU A 245 -8.84 -10.76 -1.06
C LEU A 245 -8.12 -9.60 -1.76
N GLU A 246 -8.67 -8.39 -1.63
CA GLU A 246 -7.97 -7.13 -1.93
C GLU A 246 -6.91 -6.81 -0.85
N ALA A 247 -6.13 -7.82 -0.46
CA ALA A 247 -5.25 -7.75 0.70
C ALA A 247 -3.92 -8.45 0.40
N ILE A 248 -2.82 -7.77 0.73
CA ILE A 248 -1.48 -8.35 0.66
C ILE A 248 -1.41 -9.43 1.74
N GLU A 249 -0.91 -10.62 1.38
CA GLU A 249 -0.73 -11.73 2.32
C GLU A 249 0.75 -12.12 2.41
N ASN A 250 1.17 -12.46 3.62
CA ASN A 250 2.51 -13.00 3.85
C ASN A 250 2.63 -14.44 3.31
N ALA A 251 3.85 -15.00 3.35
CA ALA A 251 4.13 -16.36 2.87
C ALA A 251 3.39 -17.50 3.60
N LYS A 252 2.63 -17.20 4.68
CA LYS A 252 1.78 -18.14 5.42
C LYS A 252 0.28 -17.99 5.09
N GLY A 253 -0.09 -17.04 4.24
CA GLY A 253 -1.49 -16.74 3.89
C GLY A 253 -2.24 -15.95 4.97
N GLU A 254 -1.51 -15.18 5.78
CA GLU A 254 -2.08 -14.23 6.75
C GLU A 254 -2.12 -12.84 6.11
N ILE A 255 -3.21 -12.09 6.32
CA ILE A 255 -3.38 -10.76 5.75
C ILE A 255 -2.41 -9.78 6.42
N GLU A 256 -1.49 -9.24 5.64
CA GLU A 256 -0.34 -8.45 6.08
C GLU A 256 -0.69 -6.96 6.26
N MET A 257 -1.72 -6.47 5.55
CA MET A 257 -2.15 -5.05 5.61
C MET A 257 -3.67 -4.92 5.65
N ILE A 258 -4.20 -4.59 6.83
CA ILE A 258 -5.60 -4.16 7.04
C ILE A 258 -5.58 -2.69 7.46
N LEU A 259 -6.23 -1.81 6.68
CA LEU A 259 -6.41 -0.42 7.08
C LEU A 259 -7.28 -0.34 8.35
N PRO A 260 -6.95 0.55 9.32
CA PRO A 260 -7.81 0.76 10.48
C PRO A 260 -9.24 1.12 10.09
N LYS A 261 -10.22 0.70 10.89
CA LYS A 261 -11.63 1.08 10.70
C LYS A 261 -11.76 2.60 10.59
N ASN A 262 -12.65 3.06 9.71
CA ASN A 262 -12.93 4.48 9.48
C ASN A 262 -13.83 5.07 10.60
N GLU A 263 -13.38 4.91 11.84
CA GLU A 263 -14.00 5.39 13.07
C GLU A 263 -13.05 6.44 13.67
N ARG A 264 -13.60 7.55 14.19
CA ARG A 264 -12.76 8.58 14.84
C ARG A 264 -12.26 8.04 16.17
N ARG A 265 -10.95 8.04 16.37
CA ARG A 265 -10.34 7.71 17.67
C ARG A 265 -10.81 8.71 18.74
N GLU A 266 -11.14 8.20 19.91
CA GLU A 266 -11.38 9.04 21.09
C GLU A 266 -10.11 9.81 21.46
N ARG A 267 -10.28 11.05 21.93
CA ARG A 267 -9.16 11.84 22.45
C ARG A 267 -8.78 11.29 23.83
N LYS A 268 -7.72 10.49 23.89
CA LYS A 268 -7.06 10.18 25.16
C LYS A 268 -6.31 11.41 25.66
N ILE A 269 -6.31 11.62 26.96
CA ILE A 269 -5.41 12.59 27.62
C ILE A 269 -3.99 12.04 27.47
N ASP A 270 -3.09 12.88 26.98
CA ASP A 270 -1.68 12.57 26.85
C ASP A 270 -0.94 13.07 28.10
N THR A 271 -0.51 12.12 28.93
CA THR A 271 0.23 12.38 30.17
C THR A 271 1.74 12.23 30.02
N LYS A 272 2.25 11.79 28.84
CA LYS A 272 3.68 11.58 28.57
C LYS A 272 4.10 12.29 27.26
N PRO A 273 3.90 13.61 27.13
CA PRO A 273 4.21 14.36 25.91
C PRO A 273 5.71 14.38 25.61
N ASP A 274 6.07 14.48 24.33
CA ASP A 274 7.46 14.78 23.95
C ASP A 274 7.84 16.20 24.39
N LEU A 275 9.02 16.35 25.00
CA LEU A 275 9.44 17.57 25.68
C LEU A 275 10.83 18.05 25.25
N TRP A 276 10.98 19.35 25.02
CA TRP A 276 12.29 20.00 25.00
C TRP A 276 12.37 21.03 26.13
N ILE A 277 13.27 20.80 27.09
CA ILE A 277 13.55 21.74 28.18
C ILE A 277 14.90 22.44 27.96
N TYR A 278 14.89 23.78 28.05
CA TYR A 278 16.13 24.56 27.97
C TYR A 278 16.18 25.66 29.04
N ALA A 279 17.38 25.91 29.57
CA ALA A 279 17.64 26.82 30.68
C ALA A 279 19.15 27.04 30.84
N ASP A 280 19.56 27.99 31.67
CA ASP A 280 20.95 28.12 32.10
C ASP A 280 21.45 26.84 32.82
N SER A 281 22.75 26.79 33.05
CA SER A 281 23.42 25.77 33.85
C SER A 281 22.90 25.81 35.31
N TYR A 282 22.92 24.68 36.00
CA TYR A 282 22.50 24.55 37.40
C TYR A 282 21.03 24.87 37.75
N THR A 283 20.18 25.23 36.77
CA THR A 283 18.72 25.42 36.97
C THR A 283 17.99 24.12 37.36
N GLY A 284 18.60 22.94 37.15
CA GLY A 284 18.03 21.64 37.54
C GLY A 284 17.32 20.87 36.42
N LYS A 285 17.69 21.11 35.14
CA LYS A 285 17.08 20.46 33.97
C LYS A 285 17.09 18.93 34.04
N SER A 286 18.28 18.33 34.19
CA SER A 286 18.42 16.86 34.24
C SER A 286 17.72 16.28 35.47
N THR A 287 17.75 16.95 36.63
CA THR A 287 17.00 16.56 37.84
C THR A 287 15.48 16.63 37.68
N PHE A 288 14.95 17.52 36.84
CA PHE A 288 13.53 17.53 36.50
C PHE A 288 13.19 16.33 35.61
N VAL A 289 14.01 16.03 34.61
CA VAL A 289 13.81 14.89 33.69
C VAL A 289 14.04 13.53 34.37
N ASP A 290 14.88 13.46 35.40
CA ASP A 290 15.13 12.25 36.21
C ASP A 290 13.86 11.74 36.93
N LYS A 291 12.83 12.58 37.07
CA LYS A 291 11.52 12.19 37.62
C LYS A 291 10.61 11.48 36.62
N VAL A 292 11.03 11.32 35.36
CA VAL A 292 10.24 10.60 34.33
C VAL A 292 10.41 9.09 34.50
N GLU A 293 9.30 8.37 34.50
CA GLU A 293 9.28 6.90 34.62
C GLU A 293 10.05 6.23 33.48
N ASN A 294 10.85 5.21 33.81
CA ASN A 294 11.56 4.35 32.84
C ASN A 294 12.36 5.13 31.77
N VAL A 295 13.00 6.24 32.18
CA VAL A 295 13.81 7.10 31.31
C VAL A 295 15.26 6.61 31.16
N LEU A 296 15.77 6.62 29.94
CA LEU A 296 17.17 6.40 29.59
C LEU A 296 17.84 7.73 29.24
N PHE A 297 18.92 8.09 29.93
CA PHE A 297 19.73 9.28 29.60
C PHE A 297 20.85 8.96 28.61
N LEU A 298 20.89 9.69 27.51
CA LEU A 298 21.99 9.75 26.56
C LEU A 298 22.79 11.03 26.86
N ASN A 299 23.77 10.90 27.77
CA ASN A 299 24.52 12.04 28.30
C ASN A 299 25.77 12.33 27.45
N THR A 300 25.92 13.58 27.00
CA THR A 300 27.05 14.03 26.16
C THR A 300 28.11 14.81 26.93
N ASP A 301 27.75 15.48 28.03
CA ASP A 301 28.64 16.42 28.76
C ASP A 301 29.46 15.76 29.89
N GLY A 302 29.15 14.52 30.24
CA GLY A 302 29.80 13.74 31.30
C GLY A 302 29.27 13.98 32.71
N ASN A 303 28.20 14.77 32.89
CA ASN A 303 27.67 15.14 34.20
C ASN A 303 26.52 14.24 34.66
N THR A 304 26.84 13.13 35.33
CA THR A 304 25.88 12.09 35.74
C THR A 304 25.59 12.02 37.24
N ASP A 305 26.27 12.82 38.06
CA ASP A 305 26.30 12.64 39.53
C ASP A 305 25.00 13.06 40.25
N ASN A 306 24.04 13.66 39.53
CA ASN A 306 22.82 14.25 40.09
C ASN A 306 21.53 13.61 39.52
N THR A 307 21.64 12.46 38.87
CA THR A 307 20.55 11.70 38.24
C THR A 307 20.57 10.25 38.73
N THR A 308 19.40 9.65 38.92
CA THR A 308 19.22 8.27 39.38
C THR A 308 18.88 7.29 38.25
N ALA A 309 18.39 7.80 37.13
CA ALA A 309 18.06 7.01 35.95
C ALA A 309 19.29 6.40 35.25
N PRO A 310 19.13 5.29 34.50
CA PRO A 310 20.21 4.70 33.70
C PRO A 310 20.79 5.68 32.67
N VAL A 311 22.13 5.69 32.55
CA VAL A 311 22.85 6.60 31.65
C VAL A 311 23.77 5.85 30.69
N ILE A 312 23.71 6.22 29.40
CA ILE A 312 24.72 5.89 28.39
C ILE A 312 25.49 7.17 28.06
N SER A 313 26.82 7.11 28.19
CA SER A 313 27.71 8.25 27.91
C SER A 313 28.07 8.28 26.41
N ILE A 314 27.53 9.27 25.70
CA ILE A 314 27.76 9.50 24.28
C ILE A 314 29.06 10.31 24.12
N LYS A 315 30.19 9.61 24.03
CA LYS A 315 31.53 10.18 23.89
C LYS A 315 32.41 9.29 23.03
N ASP A 316 33.52 9.83 22.53
CA ASP A 316 34.48 9.04 21.75
C ASP A 316 35.13 7.93 22.59
N GLU A 317 35.07 6.69 22.09
CA GLU A 317 35.72 5.54 22.70
C GLU A 317 37.01 5.18 21.97
N VAL A 318 38.10 5.02 22.72
CA VAL A 318 39.40 4.59 22.17
C VAL A 318 39.77 3.23 22.75
N THR A 319 39.61 2.18 21.96
CA THR A 319 40.01 0.82 22.34
C THR A 319 41.42 0.49 21.83
N LYS A 320 42.25 -0.11 22.69
CA LYS A 320 43.62 -0.52 22.35
C LYS A 320 43.69 -2.04 22.19
N LYS A 321 43.72 -2.53 20.96
CA LYS A 321 43.98 -3.96 20.66
C LYS A 321 45.45 -4.13 20.27
N GLY A 322 46.29 -4.33 21.29
CA GLY A 322 47.75 -4.44 21.13
C GLY A 322 48.38 -3.12 20.68
N ARG A 323 48.97 -3.09 19.48
CA ARG A 323 49.58 -1.88 18.89
C ARG A 323 48.61 -1.03 18.08
N VAL A 324 47.39 -1.50 17.82
CA VAL A 324 46.39 -0.77 17.02
C VAL A 324 45.37 -0.10 17.95
N THR A 325 45.20 1.20 17.79
CA THR A 325 44.18 2.01 18.43
C THR A 325 42.97 2.12 17.49
N SER A 326 41.81 1.63 17.91
CA SER A 326 40.54 1.86 17.21
C SER A 326 39.77 2.94 17.96
N ARG A 327 39.45 4.05 17.28
CA ARG A 327 38.55 5.09 17.77
C ARG A 327 37.15 4.80 17.22
N LYS A 328 36.13 4.93 18.07
CA LYS A 328 34.71 4.96 17.69
C LYS A 328 34.19 6.33 18.08
N LEU A 329 33.53 7.03 17.15
CA LEU A 329 33.07 8.39 17.40
C LEU A 329 31.79 8.38 18.23
N ALA A 330 31.57 9.43 19.02
CA ALA A 330 30.37 9.59 19.84
C ALA A 330 29.07 9.45 19.04
N TRP A 331 29.03 9.93 17.79
CA TRP A 331 27.87 9.77 16.90
C TRP A 331 27.65 8.31 16.46
N ASP A 332 28.70 7.53 16.20
CA ASP A 332 28.55 6.09 15.90
C ASP A 332 27.98 5.35 17.12
N LEU A 333 28.39 5.72 18.34
CA LEU A 333 27.80 5.19 19.58
C LEU A 333 26.32 5.56 19.71
N PHE A 334 25.94 6.80 19.39
CA PHE A 334 24.53 7.20 19.34
C PHE A 334 23.72 6.40 18.30
N LEU A 335 24.26 6.18 17.09
CA LEU A 335 23.61 5.37 16.06
C LEU A 335 23.46 3.90 16.46
N ASP A 336 24.42 3.34 17.20
CA ASP A 336 24.33 2.00 17.76
C ASP A 336 23.26 1.92 18.87
N VAL A 337 23.18 2.92 19.77
CA VAL A 337 22.11 2.99 20.78
C VAL A 337 20.72 3.06 20.14
N VAL A 338 20.55 3.86 19.08
CA VAL A 338 19.29 3.90 18.31
C VAL A 338 18.99 2.54 17.65
N SER A 339 20.02 1.77 17.29
CA SER A 339 19.87 0.42 16.71
C SER A 339 19.53 -0.65 17.76
N GLU A 340 20.00 -0.48 19.00
CA GLU A 340 19.65 -1.34 20.13
C GLU A 340 18.20 -1.08 20.58
N LEU A 341 17.79 0.19 20.62
CA LEU A 341 16.40 0.58 20.89
C LEU A 341 15.44 0.06 19.80
N GLU A 342 15.88 -0.03 18.54
CA GLU A 342 15.13 -0.66 17.44
C GLU A 342 14.93 -2.17 17.59
N ALA A 343 15.70 -2.85 18.45
CA ALA A 343 15.53 -4.29 18.69
C ALA A 343 14.35 -4.61 19.63
N GLU A 344 13.79 -3.59 20.31
CA GLU A 344 12.69 -3.69 21.29
C GLU A 344 12.96 -4.65 22.49
N ASP A 345 14.20 -5.12 22.69
CA ASP A 345 14.61 -5.96 23.83
C ASP A 345 15.00 -5.11 25.05
N ASN A 346 14.11 -4.21 25.48
CA ASN A 346 14.31 -3.30 26.61
C ASN A 346 13.01 -2.82 27.25
N ASP A 347 13.06 -2.46 28.54
CA ASP A 347 11.91 -2.00 29.35
C ASP A 347 11.81 -0.46 29.46
N PHE A 348 12.46 0.30 28.59
CA PHE A 348 12.42 1.78 28.65
C PHE A 348 11.12 2.35 28.06
N GLU A 349 10.65 3.48 28.58
CA GLU A 349 9.49 4.21 28.02
C GLU A 349 9.87 5.59 27.47
N ALA A 350 10.95 6.18 28.00
CA ALA A 350 11.42 7.50 27.62
C ALA A 350 12.92 7.53 27.31
N VAL A 351 13.33 8.36 26.36
CA VAL A 351 14.73 8.59 26.00
C VAL A 351 15.04 10.08 26.12
N SER A 352 15.91 10.43 27.05
CA SER A 352 16.42 11.78 27.22
C SER A 352 17.78 11.94 26.53
N ILE A 353 17.97 13.04 25.80
CA ILE A 353 19.28 13.46 25.28
C ILE A 353 19.73 14.65 26.12
N ASP A 354 20.76 14.45 26.93
CA ASP A 354 21.35 15.52 27.73
C ASP A 354 22.35 16.30 26.88
N LEU A 355 22.00 17.56 26.62
CA LEU A 355 22.61 18.51 25.67
C LEU A 355 22.57 18.05 24.21
N VAL A 356 21.43 18.26 23.57
CA VAL A 356 21.22 17.99 22.13
C VAL A 356 22.12 18.85 21.22
N GLU A 357 22.59 20.01 21.68
CA GLU A 357 23.59 20.81 20.97
C GLU A 357 24.97 20.13 20.87
N ASP A 358 25.42 19.44 21.93
CA ASP A 358 26.70 18.73 21.95
C ASP A 358 26.58 17.42 21.13
N LEU A 359 25.40 16.78 21.14
CA LEU A 359 25.06 15.69 20.20
C LEU A 359 25.11 16.14 18.73
N TYR A 360 24.62 17.35 18.41
CA TYR A 360 24.73 17.91 17.06
C TYR A 360 26.19 18.18 16.67
N GLU A 361 27.05 18.57 17.61
CA GLU A 361 28.50 18.70 17.37
C GLU A 361 29.15 17.34 17.07
N HIS A 362 28.78 16.28 17.79
CA HIS A 362 29.24 14.93 17.49
C HIS A 362 28.83 14.48 16.07
N CYS A 363 27.62 14.85 15.62
CA CYS A 363 27.17 14.63 14.24
C CYS A 363 28.04 15.38 13.21
N ARG A 364 28.40 16.64 13.48
CA ARG A 364 29.32 17.43 12.63
C ARG A 364 30.67 16.73 12.49
N VAL A 365 31.29 16.35 13.61
CA VAL A 365 32.59 15.67 13.65
C VAL A 365 32.55 14.34 12.88
N TYR A 366 31.48 13.56 13.02
CA TYR A 366 31.29 12.31 12.27
C TYR A 366 31.21 12.52 10.76
N VAL A 367 30.41 13.48 10.30
CA VAL A 367 30.30 13.81 8.87
C VAL A 367 31.64 14.33 8.32
N PHE A 368 32.43 15.04 9.13
CA PHE A 368 33.76 15.51 8.75
C PHE A 368 34.76 14.35 8.58
N ASP A 369 34.88 13.47 9.56
CA ASP A 369 35.78 12.31 9.51
C ASP A 369 35.45 11.41 8.31
N LYS A 370 34.15 11.10 8.11
CA LYS A 370 33.62 10.27 7.02
C LYS A 370 33.88 10.84 5.62
N ASN A 371 34.04 12.16 5.48
CA ASN A 371 34.31 12.83 4.20
C ASN A 371 35.76 13.36 4.07
N GLY A 372 36.58 13.27 5.11
CA GLY A 372 37.92 13.84 5.16
C GLY A 372 37.92 15.39 5.12
N TRP A 373 37.02 16.03 5.85
CA TRP A 373 36.88 17.50 5.93
C TRP A 373 37.35 18.03 7.29
N GLU A 374 37.77 19.30 7.32
CA GLU A 374 38.09 20.04 8.54
C GLU A 374 37.00 21.10 8.85
N HIS A 375 36.24 21.53 7.84
CA HIS A 375 35.16 22.54 7.98
C HIS A 375 34.01 22.28 6.99
N GLU A 376 32.77 22.75 7.27
CA GLU A 376 31.63 22.59 6.35
C GLU A 376 31.83 23.23 4.96
N SER A 377 32.81 24.13 4.85
CA SER A 377 33.17 24.84 3.62
C SER A 377 33.96 23.98 2.64
N ASP A 378 34.55 22.87 3.10
CA ASP A 378 35.28 21.91 2.27
C ASP A 378 34.32 21.12 1.37
N GLY A 379 33.09 20.92 1.85
CA GLY A 379 31.96 20.49 1.03
C GLY A 379 31.52 21.58 0.05
N SER A 380 31.38 21.23 -1.24
CA SER A 380 31.07 22.21 -2.30
C SER A 380 29.85 23.07 -1.96
N TYR A 381 30.01 24.40 -2.00
CA TYR A 381 29.00 25.45 -1.73
C TYR A 381 27.70 24.98 -1.04
N GLY A 382 27.74 24.86 0.29
CA GLY A 382 26.58 24.56 1.13
C GLY A 382 26.24 23.08 1.30
N LYS A 383 26.91 22.15 0.59
CA LYS A 383 26.70 20.70 0.75
C LYS A 383 27.09 20.19 2.13
N GLY A 384 28.18 20.69 2.74
CA GLY A 384 28.62 20.25 4.07
C GLY A 384 27.56 20.45 5.14
N TRP A 385 27.07 21.68 5.28
CA TRP A 385 25.93 22.03 6.14
C TRP A 385 24.68 21.19 5.87
N SER A 386 24.38 20.91 4.60
CA SER A 386 23.24 20.07 4.23
C SER A 386 23.44 18.62 4.65
N MET A 387 24.64 18.05 4.51
CA MET A 387 24.93 16.67 4.88
C MET A 387 24.82 16.47 6.40
N VAL A 388 25.43 17.35 7.21
CA VAL A 388 25.26 17.34 8.68
C VAL A 388 23.78 17.41 9.06
N THR A 389 23.04 18.37 8.49
CA THR A 389 21.62 18.55 8.82
C THR A 389 20.79 17.32 8.41
N THR A 390 21.08 16.69 7.26
CA THR A 390 20.39 15.48 6.82
C THR A 390 20.72 14.28 7.70
N GLU A 391 21.98 14.05 8.03
CA GLU A 391 22.44 12.96 8.90
C GLU A 391 21.76 13.06 10.28
N PHE A 392 21.86 14.23 10.91
CA PHE A 392 21.23 14.50 12.20
C PHE A 392 19.71 14.29 12.15
N ASN A 393 19.03 14.95 11.21
CA ASN A 393 17.57 14.87 11.10
C ASN A 393 17.07 13.44 10.79
N ASN A 394 17.86 12.61 10.11
CA ASN A 394 17.52 11.21 9.85
C ASN A 394 17.61 10.37 11.13
N ALA A 395 18.70 10.51 11.91
CA ALA A 395 18.85 9.80 13.18
C ALA A 395 17.79 10.22 14.21
N MET A 396 17.49 11.52 14.32
CA MET A 396 16.43 12.01 15.21
C MET A 396 15.03 11.52 14.81
N LYS A 397 14.73 11.41 13.49
CA LYS A 397 13.48 10.81 13.00
C LYS A 397 13.41 9.30 13.28
N ARG A 398 14.53 8.60 13.11
CA ARG A 398 14.65 7.16 13.41
C ARG A 398 14.28 6.91 14.87
N LEU A 399 14.95 7.61 15.80
CA LEU A 399 14.65 7.56 17.23
C LEU A 399 13.18 7.91 17.54
N LYS A 400 12.62 8.97 16.93
CA LYS A 400 11.21 9.35 17.18
C LYS A 400 10.19 8.35 16.62
N ALA A 401 10.54 7.58 15.58
CA ALA A 401 9.66 6.59 14.98
C ALA A 401 9.46 5.34 15.86
N LEU A 402 10.33 5.11 16.84
CA LEU A 402 10.29 3.95 17.75
C LEU A 402 9.16 4.03 18.80
N GLY A 403 8.52 5.19 18.96
CA GLY A 403 7.36 5.35 19.85
C GLY A 403 7.67 5.72 21.30
N TYR A 404 8.94 5.72 21.72
CA TYR A 404 9.36 6.25 23.02
C TYR A 404 8.99 7.73 23.20
N GLN A 405 8.79 8.15 24.45
CA GLN A 405 8.72 9.57 24.82
C GLN A 405 10.12 10.19 24.65
N ILE A 406 10.22 11.25 23.84
CA ILE A 406 11.50 11.88 23.53
C ILE A 406 11.67 13.17 24.34
N ILE A 407 12.80 13.28 25.05
CA ILE A 407 13.11 14.43 25.90
C ILE A 407 14.45 15.05 25.49
N TYR A 408 14.44 16.29 24.99
CA TYR A 408 15.65 17.04 24.72
C TYR A 408 15.99 17.98 25.88
N ILE A 409 17.26 18.06 26.24
CA ILE A 409 17.79 19.05 27.17
C ILE A 409 18.77 19.96 26.43
N SER A 410 18.71 21.28 26.69
CA SER A 410 19.67 22.26 26.18
C SER A 410 20.09 23.31 27.22
N LYS A 411 21.29 23.86 27.05
CA LYS A 411 21.70 25.16 27.61
C LYS A 411 20.91 26.27 26.92
N GLU A 412 20.56 27.32 27.66
CA GLU A 412 20.00 28.53 27.05
C GLU A 412 21.09 29.46 26.53
N LYS A 413 20.74 30.23 25.50
CA LYS A 413 21.54 31.28 24.89
C LYS A 413 20.75 32.57 24.96
N VAL A 414 21.37 33.58 25.57
CA VAL A 414 20.81 34.92 25.72
C VAL A 414 21.32 35.81 24.59
N GLU A 415 20.42 36.37 23.79
CA GLU A 415 20.76 37.29 22.69
C GLU A 415 20.04 38.64 22.89
N GLU A 416 20.82 39.74 22.94
CA GLU A 416 20.28 41.11 22.97
C GLU A 416 20.13 41.68 21.56
N TYR A 417 18.91 42.05 21.19
CA TYR A 417 18.61 42.74 19.93
C TYR A 417 18.23 44.20 20.21
N THR A 418 18.92 45.15 19.57
CA THR A 418 18.50 46.56 19.58
C THR A 418 17.40 46.76 18.53
N LEU A 419 16.19 47.09 18.98
CA LEU A 419 15.07 47.44 18.11
C LEU A 419 15.32 48.78 17.41
N LYS A 420 14.60 49.03 16.30
CA LYS A 420 14.75 50.28 15.51
C LYS A 420 14.53 51.57 16.33
N GLY A 421 13.75 51.50 17.42
CA GLY A 421 13.53 52.60 18.37
C GLY A 421 14.54 52.67 19.53
N GLY A 422 15.71 52.03 19.44
CA GLY A 422 16.75 52.05 20.47
C GLY A 422 16.51 51.15 21.69
N ALA A 423 15.27 50.72 21.93
CA ALA A 423 14.93 49.75 22.97
C ALA A 423 15.68 48.41 22.76
N LYS A 424 16.36 47.92 23.79
CA LYS A 424 16.97 46.60 23.81
C LYS A 424 15.93 45.54 24.14
N ARG A 425 15.91 44.43 23.39
CA ARG A 425 15.08 43.26 23.64
C ARG A 425 15.95 42.03 23.83
N THR A 426 15.99 41.52 25.06
CA THR A 426 16.67 40.28 25.41
C THR A 426 15.79 39.09 25.03
N THR A 427 16.35 38.16 24.27
CA THR A 427 15.67 36.92 23.84
C THR A 427 16.39 35.69 24.37
N PHE A 428 15.62 34.66 24.68
CA PHE A 428 16.10 33.41 25.27
C PHE A 428 15.79 32.25 24.33
N LYS A 429 16.82 31.57 23.83
CA LYS A 429 16.74 30.44 22.90
C LYS A 429 17.53 29.24 23.43
N PRO A 430 17.28 28.01 22.98
CA PRO A 430 18.24 26.91 23.15
C PRO A 430 19.56 27.23 22.42
N ASN A 431 20.69 26.70 22.91
CA ASN A 431 22.03 26.92 22.35
C ASN A 431 22.30 26.09 21.07
N ILE A 432 21.38 26.13 20.10
CA ILE A 432 21.50 25.44 18.82
C ILE A 432 21.05 26.36 17.68
N ASN A 433 21.46 26.08 16.44
CA ASN A 433 21.14 26.96 15.32
C ASN A 433 19.63 26.96 15.02
N ASP A 434 19.08 28.12 14.60
CA ASP A 434 17.62 28.30 14.41
C ASP A 434 17.00 27.24 13.47
N LYS A 435 17.74 26.70 12.48
CA LYS A 435 17.19 25.70 11.54
C LYS A 435 16.97 24.34 12.21
N VAL A 436 17.97 23.88 12.97
CA VAL A 436 17.88 22.63 13.73
C VAL A 436 16.92 22.80 14.90
N ALA A 437 16.89 23.98 15.54
CA ALA A 437 15.91 24.28 16.57
C ALA A 437 14.47 24.16 16.06
N ASN A 438 14.13 24.79 14.92
CA ASN A 438 12.79 24.69 14.34
C ASN A 438 12.42 23.24 13.93
N PHE A 439 13.40 22.40 13.57
CA PHE A 439 13.18 20.99 13.31
C PHE A 439 12.89 20.20 14.61
N LEU A 440 13.73 20.34 15.63
CA LEU A 440 13.55 19.67 16.93
C LEU A 440 12.27 20.11 17.65
N SER A 441 11.91 21.39 17.61
CA SER A 441 10.62 21.87 18.14
C SER A 441 9.41 21.32 17.38
N GLY A 442 9.61 20.81 16.16
CA GLY A 442 8.58 20.12 15.37
C GLY A 442 8.47 18.62 15.66
N THR A 443 9.50 18.00 16.25
CA THR A 443 9.48 16.58 16.66
C THR A 443 8.93 16.36 18.07
N VAL A 444 8.72 17.43 18.83
CA VAL A 444 8.14 17.39 20.19
C VAL A 444 6.75 18.05 20.27
N ASP A 445 6.02 17.82 21.36
CA ASP A 445 4.74 18.48 21.66
C ASP A 445 4.93 19.78 22.44
N LEU A 446 6.02 19.87 23.22
CA LEU A 446 6.33 20.97 24.11
C LEU A 446 7.79 21.43 23.98
N THR A 447 8.00 22.73 23.91
CA THR A 447 9.33 23.35 24.09
C THR A 447 9.23 24.42 25.18
N LEU A 448 9.82 24.15 26.34
CA LEU A 448 9.65 24.92 27.57
C LEU A 448 10.97 25.48 28.07
N ARG A 449 10.92 26.69 28.63
CA ARG A 449 12.06 27.33 29.28
C ARG A 449 11.97 27.16 30.79
N ALA A 450 13.02 26.65 31.43
CA ALA A 450 13.17 26.76 32.88
C ALA A 450 14.08 27.94 33.25
N TYR A 451 13.88 28.54 34.42
CA TYR A 451 14.73 29.62 34.93
C TYR A 451 14.71 29.67 36.46
N VAL A 452 15.67 30.40 37.03
CA VAL A 452 15.71 30.74 38.47
C VAL A 452 15.32 32.21 38.61
N ASP A 453 14.42 32.52 39.55
CA ASP A 453 14.04 33.89 39.90
C ASP A 453 14.97 34.46 41.00
N SER A 454 14.89 35.76 41.23
CA SER A 454 15.58 36.54 42.27
C SER A 454 15.48 35.98 43.70
N ASP A 455 14.47 35.16 43.99
CA ASP A 455 14.25 34.45 45.26
C ASP A 455 14.92 33.05 45.32
N ASP A 456 15.83 32.72 44.39
CA ASP A 456 16.44 31.39 44.17
C ASP A 456 15.42 30.25 43.86
N LYS A 457 14.17 30.61 43.56
CA LYS A 457 13.10 29.68 43.20
C LYS A 457 13.18 29.29 41.72
N ARG A 458 13.01 28.01 41.44
CA ARG A 458 13.08 27.42 40.09
C ARG A 458 11.68 27.32 39.50
N PHE A 459 11.51 27.84 38.28
CA PHE A 459 10.23 27.86 37.57
C PHE A 459 10.36 27.29 36.15
N LEU A 460 9.27 26.71 35.67
CA LEU A 460 9.04 26.31 34.29
C LEU A 460 8.05 27.31 33.66
N GLN A 461 8.40 27.88 32.51
CA GLN A 461 7.56 28.83 31.79
C GLN A 461 6.68 28.08 30.77
N LEU A 462 5.36 28.12 31.00
CA LEU A 462 4.36 27.46 30.16
C LEU A 462 3.83 28.42 29.07
N ALA A 463 3.58 29.69 29.42
CA ALA A 463 3.05 30.65 28.47
C ALA A 463 4.07 31.12 27.43
N LYS A 464 3.59 31.23 26.19
CA LYS A 464 4.37 31.66 25.03
C LYS A 464 4.64 33.17 25.04
N LYS A 465 5.84 33.57 25.48
CA LYS A 465 6.30 34.97 25.42
C LYS A 465 7.06 35.22 24.12
N GLN A 466 6.83 36.36 23.47
CA GLN A 466 7.45 36.73 22.18
C GLN A 466 9.00 36.74 22.17
N ASN A 467 9.65 36.82 23.32
CA ASN A 467 11.11 36.82 23.47
C ASN A 467 11.68 35.48 23.98
N VAL A 468 10.85 34.44 24.05
CA VAL A 468 11.23 33.09 24.50
C VAL A 468 10.94 32.13 23.35
N PHE A 469 11.90 31.29 22.99
CA PHE A 469 11.70 30.25 21.98
C PHE A 469 10.79 29.13 22.49
N GLY A 470 9.96 28.56 21.61
CA GLY A 470 9.05 27.47 21.97
C GLY A 470 7.61 27.88 22.31
N GLY A 471 7.06 27.24 23.33
CA GLY A 471 5.62 26.97 23.48
C GLY A 471 5.29 25.52 23.09
N GLY A 472 4.00 25.17 23.01
CA GLY A 472 3.59 23.81 22.69
C GLY A 472 2.19 23.70 22.11
N ARG A 473 1.66 22.48 22.11
CA ARG A 473 0.33 22.14 21.54
C ARG A 473 -0.83 22.25 22.55
N TYR A 474 -0.53 22.41 23.83
CA TYR A 474 -1.52 22.55 24.92
C TYR A 474 -1.75 24.03 25.27
N ASP A 475 -2.98 24.35 25.69
CA ASP A 475 -3.41 25.71 26.03
C ASP A 475 -3.40 25.90 27.56
N PHE A 476 -2.19 26.06 28.12
CA PHE A 476 -2.00 26.24 29.55
C PHE A 476 -2.65 27.54 30.04
N GLN A 477 -3.44 27.44 31.12
CA GLN A 477 -4.11 28.59 31.72
C GLN A 477 -3.21 29.39 32.66
N VAL A 478 -2.04 28.84 33.02
CA VAL A 478 -1.06 29.42 33.95
C VAL A 478 0.23 29.79 33.20
N ASP A 479 0.77 30.98 33.46
CA ASP A 479 2.00 31.47 32.79
C ASP A 479 3.27 30.68 33.18
N THR A 480 3.37 30.29 34.44
CA THR A 480 4.58 29.72 35.07
C THR A 480 4.21 28.81 36.23
N ILE A 481 4.88 27.66 36.35
CA ILE A 481 4.78 26.73 37.49
C ILE A 481 6.14 26.53 38.17
N PRO A 482 6.19 26.03 39.42
CA PRO A 482 7.44 25.53 39.99
C PRO A 482 8.08 24.48 39.08
N LEU A 483 9.41 24.35 39.12
CA LEU A 483 10.13 23.31 38.38
C LEU A 483 9.97 21.94 39.08
N ASP A 484 8.77 21.39 38.99
CA ASP A 484 8.39 20.09 39.57
C ASP A 484 7.50 19.28 38.62
N MET A 485 7.68 17.95 38.63
CA MET A 485 7.01 17.04 37.70
C MET A 485 5.53 16.81 38.05
N GLU A 486 5.16 16.81 39.34
CA GLU A 486 3.76 16.60 39.77
C GLU A 486 2.92 17.81 39.33
N ALA A 487 3.39 19.02 39.65
CA ALA A 487 2.76 20.28 39.21
C ALA A 487 2.67 20.41 37.68
N PHE A 488 3.64 19.84 36.95
CA PHE A 488 3.62 19.81 35.49
C PHE A 488 2.55 18.86 34.93
N ILE A 489 2.41 17.66 35.50
CA ILE A 489 1.39 16.67 35.09
C ILE A 489 -0.04 17.16 35.41
N GLU A 490 -0.23 17.85 36.54
CA GLU A 490 -1.50 18.47 36.91
C GLU A 490 -1.95 19.51 35.86
N GLU A 491 -1.09 20.48 35.52
CA GLU A 491 -1.40 21.50 34.50
C GLU A 491 -1.53 20.92 33.08
N LEU A 492 -0.76 19.89 32.72
CA LEU A 492 -0.95 19.16 31.46
C LEU A 492 -2.34 18.51 31.36
N THR A 493 -2.83 17.95 32.47
CA THR A 493 -4.15 17.33 32.54
C THR A 493 -5.24 18.39 32.47
N ALA A 494 -5.07 19.51 33.18
CA ALA A 494 -5.99 20.66 33.14
C ALA A 494 -6.11 21.26 31.72
N ALA A 495 -4.98 21.52 31.06
CA ALA A 495 -4.93 22.07 29.70
C ALA A 495 -5.55 21.17 28.62
N GLN A 496 -5.82 19.90 28.93
CA GLN A 496 -6.48 18.93 28.03
C GLN A 496 -7.96 18.68 28.39
N GLY A 497 -8.33 18.82 29.67
CA GLY A 497 -9.65 18.46 30.21
C GLY A 497 -10.81 19.31 29.68
N ASP A 498 -10.60 20.60 29.40
CA ASP A 498 -11.68 21.56 29.07
C ASP A 498 -12.28 21.43 27.66
N THR A 499 -11.84 20.45 26.85
CA THR A 499 -12.45 20.17 25.52
C THR A 499 -13.49 19.05 25.51
N ALA A 500 -13.85 18.51 26.67
CA ALA A 500 -14.92 17.51 26.83
C ALA A 500 -16.35 18.10 26.74
N GLY A 501 -16.66 18.84 25.67
CA GLY A 501 -18.04 19.24 25.38
C GLY A 501 -18.25 20.54 24.62
N LYS A 502 -18.03 20.54 23.29
CA LYS A 502 -18.81 21.43 22.40
C LYS A 502 -18.85 20.96 20.94
N THR A 503 -20.09 20.70 20.50
CA THR A 503 -20.57 20.62 19.11
C THR A 503 -19.92 19.59 18.17
N GLU A 504 -20.66 18.50 17.99
CA GLU A 504 -20.76 17.86 16.68
C GLU A 504 -21.09 18.89 15.59
N LYS A 505 -20.43 18.78 14.43
CA LYS A 505 -20.89 19.35 13.16
C LYS A 505 -20.66 18.33 12.04
N PRO A 506 -21.52 18.34 11.01
CA PRO A 506 -22.14 17.11 10.54
C PRO A 506 -21.26 16.27 9.61
N GLN A 507 -21.60 14.97 9.54
CA GLN A 507 -21.11 14.08 8.51
C GLN A 507 -21.44 14.64 7.11
N ARG A 508 -20.50 14.47 6.19
CA ARG A 508 -20.67 14.87 4.80
C ARG A 508 -21.40 13.75 4.06
N GLU A 509 -22.71 13.83 4.00
CA GLU A 509 -23.53 12.85 3.27
C GLU A 509 -23.06 12.73 1.81
N ARG A 510 -22.86 11.49 1.37
CA ARG A 510 -22.68 11.19 -0.06
C ARG A 510 -24.02 11.39 -0.74
N LYS A 511 -24.10 12.33 -1.69
CA LYS A 511 -25.27 12.47 -2.57
C LYS A 511 -25.45 11.18 -3.40
N VAL A 512 -26.34 10.31 -2.94
CA VAL A 512 -27.14 9.49 -3.85
C VAL A 512 -28.07 10.45 -4.59
N LYS A 513 -28.16 10.29 -5.91
CA LYS A 513 -28.93 11.18 -6.78
C LYS A 513 -30.08 10.37 -7.37
N GLU A 514 -31.24 10.42 -6.75
CA GLU A 514 -32.45 9.88 -7.38
C GLU A 514 -33.69 10.73 -7.06
N SER A 515 -34.64 10.65 -7.98
CA SER A 515 -35.87 11.42 -8.16
C SER A 515 -36.59 11.96 -6.92
N SER A 516 -36.96 13.25 -7.00
CA SER A 516 -38.16 13.78 -6.36
C SER A 516 -39.07 14.40 -7.42
N THR A 517 -40.18 13.72 -7.70
CA THR A 517 -41.33 14.23 -8.44
C THR A 517 -41.89 15.46 -7.72
N GLU A 518 -42.24 16.53 -8.44
CA GLU A 518 -43.05 17.63 -7.88
C GLU A 518 -44.55 17.34 -8.07
N GLU A 519 -45.36 17.81 -7.12
CA GLU A 519 -46.77 17.50 -6.99
C GLU A 519 -47.68 18.18 -8.03
N GLU A 520 -48.91 17.67 -8.11
CA GLU A 520 -50.00 18.13 -8.97
C GLU A 520 -50.36 19.61 -8.76
N THR A 521 -51.04 20.26 -9.70
CA THR A 521 -52.52 20.50 -9.63
C THR A 521 -53.00 21.26 -10.89
N PRO A 522 -54.30 21.31 -11.24
CA PRO A 522 -54.82 20.30 -12.17
C PRO A 522 -55.53 20.91 -13.40
N ARG A 523 -55.55 20.21 -14.53
CA ARG A 523 -56.58 20.46 -15.58
C ARG A 523 -57.17 19.17 -16.11
N ARG A 524 -58.49 19.18 -16.19
CA ARG A 524 -59.35 18.06 -16.54
C ARG A 524 -59.63 18.04 -18.04
N ASP A 525 -59.85 16.82 -18.53
CA ASP A 525 -60.71 16.44 -19.65
C ASP A 525 -60.27 16.64 -21.11
N THR A 526 -60.72 15.65 -21.88
CA THR A 526 -60.94 15.57 -23.34
C THR A 526 -59.76 15.36 -24.29
N ASP A 527 -59.57 14.07 -24.58
CA ASP A 527 -59.82 13.46 -25.89
C ASP A 527 -58.91 13.76 -27.12
N SER A 528 -58.18 12.70 -27.46
CA SER A 528 -58.31 11.98 -28.74
C SER A 528 -57.41 12.34 -29.95
N LYS A 529 -56.96 11.24 -30.57
CA LYS A 529 -56.74 11.01 -32.00
C LYS A 529 -55.57 11.67 -32.75
N THR A 530 -54.84 10.78 -33.45
CA THR A 530 -54.19 10.95 -34.78
C THR A 530 -53.08 12.01 -34.91
N GLY A 531 -52.03 11.80 -35.70
CA GLY A 531 -51.67 10.67 -36.56
C GLY A 531 -50.72 11.12 -37.68
N GLU A 532 -49.79 10.23 -38.07
CA GLU A 532 -49.04 10.15 -39.36
C GLU A 532 -48.35 11.36 -40.03
N SER A 533 -47.33 11.01 -40.83
CA SER A 533 -46.70 11.76 -41.96
C SER A 533 -45.87 13.01 -41.60
N GLU A 534 -44.55 13.03 -41.84
CA GLU A 534 -43.84 13.30 -43.13
C GLU A 534 -43.89 14.79 -43.55
N GLU A 535 -42.88 15.45 -44.12
CA GLU A 535 -41.58 15.01 -44.68
C GLU A 535 -40.56 16.18 -44.73
N SER A 536 -39.29 15.88 -45.05
CA SER A 536 -38.25 16.79 -45.60
C SER A 536 -37.62 17.85 -44.65
N THR A 537 -36.28 18.00 -44.53
CA THR A 537 -35.37 18.37 -45.64
C THR A 537 -33.87 18.20 -45.31
N THR A 538 -33.11 17.73 -46.31
CA THR A 538 -31.65 17.93 -46.58
C THR A 538 -30.54 17.22 -45.75
N PRO A 539 -29.48 16.70 -46.43
CA PRO A 539 -28.36 15.93 -45.84
C PRO A 539 -27.09 16.77 -45.51
N PRO A 540 -26.06 16.21 -44.84
CA PRO A 540 -25.00 16.99 -44.18
C PRO A 540 -23.88 17.49 -45.11
N LYS A 541 -23.32 18.68 -44.80
CA LYS A 541 -22.12 19.24 -45.45
C LYS A 541 -20.85 19.02 -44.63
N GLN A 542 -19.78 18.60 -45.32
CA GLN A 542 -18.45 18.34 -44.75
C GLN A 542 -17.45 19.51 -44.92
N ARG A 543 -16.40 19.47 -44.08
CA ARG A 543 -14.97 19.75 -44.37
C ARG A 543 -14.47 21.15 -44.78
N ARG A 544 -13.33 21.52 -44.16
CA ARG A 544 -12.00 21.83 -44.77
C ARG A 544 -10.95 21.81 -43.63
N THR A 545 -9.86 21.04 -43.55
CA THR A 545 -8.74 20.59 -44.46
C THR A 545 -7.58 21.58 -44.66
N ARG A 546 -6.38 21.15 -44.26
CA ARG A 546 -5.03 21.26 -44.89
C ARG A 546 -4.22 20.11 -44.28
N ARG A 547 -3.53 19.15 -44.92
CA ARG A 547 -3.01 18.85 -46.29
C ARG A 547 -1.66 19.47 -46.69
N GLY A 548 -0.72 18.55 -46.94
CA GLY A 548 0.62 18.58 -47.56
C GLY A 548 1.39 17.41 -46.90
N GLY A 549 1.78 16.30 -47.53
CA GLY A 549 2.24 16.06 -48.91
C GLY A 549 3.77 15.89 -48.83
N GLU A 550 4.44 14.83 -49.29
CA GLU A 550 4.13 13.83 -50.34
C GLU A 550 4.55 12.38 -49.97
N THR A 551 4.24 11.41 -50.85
CA THR A 551 4.62 9.98 -50.81
C THR A 551 5.04 9.51 -52.20
N VAL A 552 6.20 8.86 -52.31
CA VAL A 552 6.69 7.85 -53.31
C VAL A 552 8.12 7.46 -52.88
N GLU A 553 8.71 6.28 -53.13
CA GLU A 553 8.28 5.03 -53.79
C GLU A 553 9.00 3.83 -53.08
N GLU A 554 8.82 2.58 -53.53
CA GLU A 554 9.62 1.42 -53.13
C GLU A 554 10.90 1.25 -53.99
N THR A 555 11.98 0.67 -53.45
CA THR A 555 12.83 -0.27 -54.22
C THR A 555 13.75 -1.10 -53.31
N GLU A 556 13.96 -2.35 -53.71
CA GLU A 556 14.85 -3.33 -53.08
C GLU A 556 16.33 -3.01 -53.39
N THR A 557 17.27 -3.40 -52.51
CA THR A 557 18.25 -4.49 -52.77
C THR A 557 19.38 -4.58 -51.72
N ASP A 558 19.40 -5.73 -51.04
CA ASP A 558 20.55 -6.61 -50.71
C ASP A 558 22.02 -6.12 -50.80
N SER A 559 22.74 -6.20 -49.68
CA SER A 559 24.12 -6.73 -49.49
C SER A 559 24.59 -6.38 -48.06
N LYS A 560 25.01 -7.35 -47.22
CA LYS A 560 26.37 -7.95 -47.12
C LYS A 560 27.49 -6.88 -47.11
N GLU A 561 28.48 -6.89 -46.20
CA GLU A 561 28.97 -7.99 -45.35
C GLU A 561 29.77 -7.47 -44.14
N GLU A 562 29.78 -8.29 -43.08
CA GLU A 562 30.81 -8.53 -42.05
C GLU A 562 31.85 -7.50 -41.54
N SER A 563 32.23 -7.77 -40.29
CA SER A 563 33.53 -7.51 -39.62
C SER A 563 33.80 -6.09 -39.09
N ALA A 564 34.56 -5.87 -38.03
CA ALA A 564 34.91 -6.67 -36.85
C ALA A 564 35.80 -5.76 -35.98
N ASP A 565 35.36 -5.53 -34.75
CA ASP A 565 36.23 -5.44 -33.56
C ASP A 565 37.22 -4.25 -33.39
N GLN A 566 37.80 -4.18 -32.19
CA GLN A 566 38.96 -3.38 -31.75
C GLN A 566 38.75 -1.89 -31.42
N LYS A 567 38.34 -1.65 -30.16
CA LYS A 567 39.10 -0.73 -29.26
C LYS A 567 40.53 -1.29 -29.08
N PRO A 568 41.61 -0.49 -28.80
CA PRO A 568 41.58 0.54 -27.76
C PRO A 568 42.60 1.72 -27.85
N LYS A 569 42.67 2.48 -26.75
CA LYS A 569 43.77 3.35 -26.23
C LYS A 569 43.90 4.82 -26.68
N ARG A 570 43.55 5.69 -25.71
CA ARG A 570 44.24 6.92 -25.25
C ARG A 570 45.56 7.31 -25.96
N GLU A 571 45.71 8.61 -26.28
CA GLU A 571 46.65 9.47 -25.54
C GLU A 571 46.42 11.00 -25.70
N ARG A 572 47.16 11.80 -24.90
CA ARG A 572 47.04 13.26 -24.73
C ARG A 572 47.76 14.06 -25.81
N LYS A 573 47.25 15.27 -26.13
CA LYS A 573 47.97 16.51 -26.50
C LYS A 573 46.95 17.65 -26.43
N SER A 574 47.09 18.81 -25.75
CA SER A 574 48.17 19.77 -25.49
C SER A 574 47.67 21.14 -26.01
N ARG A 575 47.68 22.18 -25.18
CA ARG A 575 47.27 23.55 -25.55
C ARG A 575 48.08 24.11 -26.75
N LYS A 576 47.41 24.89 -27.61
CA LYS A 576 47.99 26.14 -28.13
C LYS A 576 46.90 27.19 -28.39
N THR A 577 47.28 28.44 -28.14
CA THR A 577 46.49 29.68 -28.23
C THR A 577 46.40 30.22 -29.66
N VAL A 578 45.27 30.83 -30.02
CA VAL A 578 45.17 31.86 -31.07
C VAL A 578 44.15 32.94 -30.64
N GLU A 579 44.64 34.18 -30.61
CA GLU A 579 44.04 35.52 -30.80
C GLU A 579 42.54 35.82 -30.52
N GLU A 580 42.32 36.85 -29.69
CA GLU A 580 41.20 37.82 -29.74
C GLU A 580 41.39 38.79 -30.95
N PRO A 581 40.37 39.50 -31.48
CA PRO A 581 39.31 40.18 -30.69
C PRO A 581 37.89 40.30 -31.32
N ALA A 582 36.91 40.66 -30.46
CA ALA A 582 35.90 41.72 -30.69
C ALA A 582 34.78 41.60 -29.63
N ALA A 583 34.30 42.74 -29.13
CA ALA A 583 33.23 42.79 -28.13
C ALA A 583 31.87 43.10 -28.78
N GLU A 584 30.82 42.41 -28.33
CA GLU A 584 29.42 42.83 -28.56
C GLU A 584 28.55 42.56 -27.31
N GLU A 585 27.57 43.43 -27.06
CA GLU A 585 26.86 43.52 -25.79
C GLU A 585 25.87 42.37 -25.54
N LYS A 586 25.72 41.97 -24.26
CA LYS A 586 24.60 41.13 -23.80
C LYS A 586 23.45 42.00 -23.26
N PRO A 587 22.18 41.73 -23.62
CA PRO A 587 21.06 42.60 -23.26
C PRO A 587 20.69 42.55 -21.78
N LYS A 588 20.36 43.72 -21.21
CA LYS A 588 19.91 43.91 -19.82
C LYS A 588 18.49 43.35 -19.62
N ARG A 589 18.29 42.51 -18.59
CA ARG A 589 16.95 42.15 -18.11
C ARG A 589 16.36 43.30 -17.28
N GLN A 590 15.15 43.73 -17.63
CA GLN A 590 14.42 44.79 -16.92
C GLN A 590 13.92 44.31 -15.54
N ARG A 591 14.06 45.17 -14.53
CA ARG A 591 13.55 44.94 -13.16
C ARG A 591 12.15 45.55 -13.05
N ARG A 592 11.11 44.73 -12.88
CA ARG A 592 9.75 45.22 -12.59
C ARG A 592 9.75 46.02 -11.29
N GLN A 593 9.25 47.24 -11.33
CA GLN A 593 8.99 48.06 -10.15
C GLN A 593 7.79 47.48 -9.39
N ARG A 594 7.85 47.46 -8.06
CA ARG A 594 6.68 47.26 -7.19
C ARG A 594 6.14 48.63 -6.76
N LYS A 595 4.82 48.79 -6.73
CA LYS A 595 4.17 49.97 -6.13
C LYS A 595 4.44 50.01 -4.60
N PRO A 596 4.41 51.18 -3.96
CA PRO A 596 4.38 51.28 -2.51
C PRO A 596 3.11 50.61 -1.97
N VAL A 597 3.19 50.06 -0.76
CA VAL A 597 2.04 49.70 0.08
C VAL A 597 1.97 50.77 1.17
N GLU A 598 0.77 51.20 1.52
CA GLU A 598 0.52 52.25 2.52
C GLU A 598 0.78 51.72 3.95
N ASP A 599 1.24 52.61 4.84
CA ASP A 599 1.49 52.31 6.26
C ASP A 599 0.18 52.32 7.06
N ASP A 600 -0.30 51.14 7.48
CA ASP A 600 -1.33 51.03 8.51
C ASP A 600 -0.69 51.20 9.90
N THR A 601 -0.59 52.46 10.34
CA THR A 601 -0.18 52.79 11.72
C THR A 601 -1.40 52.72 12.65
N PRO A 602 -1.38 51.92 13.74
CA PRO A 602 -2.47 51.89 14.72
C PRO A 602 -2.65 53.26 15.42
N PRO A 603 -3.88 53.66 15.77
CA PRO A 603 -4.13 54.97 16.36
C PRO A 603 -3.82 54.99 17.86
N GLY A 604 -3.02 55.97 18.28
CA GLY A 604 -2.95 56.40 19.68
C GLY A 604 -1.58 56.34 20.34
N GLU A 605 -0.75 57.34 20.08
CA GLU A 605 0.09 57.97 21.11
C GLU A 605 0.33 59.43 20.67
N ALA A 606 0.11 60.38 21.58
CA ALA A 606 0.10 61.81 21.27
C ALA A 606 1.47 62.45 21.55
N ASP A 607 1.86 63.41 20.70
CA ASP A 607 3.12 64.16 20.81
C ASP A 607 3.33 64.85 22.17
N GLY A 608 4.59 64.86 22.63
CA GLY A 608 5.02 65.61 23.80
C GLY A 608 6.53 65.87 23.85
N ASN A 609 6.94 67.05 23.38
CA ASN A 609 8.30 67.64 23.44
C ASN A 609 9.44 66.96 22.63
N ALA A 610 9.80 67.62 21.52
CA ALA A 610 11.21 67.82 21.14
C ALA A 610 11.77 69.08 21.84
N PRO A 611 13.10 69.26 21.92
CA PRO A 611 13.70 70.13 20.90
C PRO A 611 15.16 69.81 20.47
N ALA A 612 15.50 70.43 19.33
CA ALA A 612 16.83 70.84 18.87
C ALA A 612 17.77 69.80 18.22
N GLU A 613 18.19 70.14 17.00
CA GLU A 613 19.20 69.47 16.17
C GLU A 613 20.63 69.85 16.58
N GLU A 614 21.62 69.01 16.26
CA GLU A 614 22.99 69.48 16.03
C GLU A 614 23.67 68.70 14.88
N GLU A 615 24.54 69.38 14.13
CA GLU A 615 24.93 68.98 12.76
C GLU A 615 25.92 67.80 12.66
N ALA A 616 25.78 67.01 11.58
CA ALA A 616 26.75 65.99 11.21
C ALA A 616 27.90 66.54 10.32
N PRO A 617 29.19 66.33 10.67
CA PRO A 617 30.31 66.79 9.85
C PRO A 617 30.59 65.91 8.62
N LYS A 618 31.05 66.55 7.54
CA LYS A 618 31.19 65.97 6.18
C LYS A 618 32.37 64.99 6.03
N ARG A 619 32.18 64.02 5.14
CA ARG A 619 33.17 63.03 4.65
C ARG A 619 34.55 63.63 4.31
N ARG A 620 35.62 62.95 4.73
CA ARG A 620 36.95 63.02 4.07
C ARG A 620 37.18 61.79 3.19
N THR A 621 37.54 62.01 1.93
CA THR A 621 37.96 60.97 0.98
C THR A 621 39.43 60.63 1.14
N ARG A 622 39.79 59.34 1.15
CA ARG A 622 41.20 58.88 1.15
C ARG A 622 41.60 58.44 -0.26
N ARG A 623 42.63 59.08 -0.82
CA ARG A 623 43.19 58.75 -2.15
C ARG A 623 43.86 57.38 -2.15
N LYS A 624 43.78 56.67 -3.28
CA LYS A 624 44.64 55.52 -3.60
C LYS A 624 46.07 55.97 -3.94
N ARG A 625 47.04 55.18 -3.46
CA ARG A 625 48.30 54.81 -4.12
C ARG A 625 48.41 53.29 -3.91
N GLY A 626 48.88 52.48 -4.84
CA GLY A 626 49.35 52.77 -6.20
C GLY A 626 50.41 51.73 -6.56
N GLU A 627 50.23 51.08 -7.71
CA GLU A 627 51.09 50.04 -8.31
C GLU A 627 51.21 48.70 -7.54
#